data_AF-A0A160P1T7-F1
#
_entry.id   AF-A0A160P1T7-F1
#
_cell.length_a   1.000
_cell.length_b   1.000
_cell.length_c   1.000
_cell.angle_alpha   90.00
_cell.angle_beta   90.00
_cell.angle_gamma   90.00
#
_symmetry.space_group_name_H-M   'P 1'
#
loop_
_entity.id
_entity.type
_entity.pdbx_description
1 polymer ?
#
loop_
_entity_poly.entity_id
_entity_poly.type
_entity_poly.pdbx_seq_one_letter_code
_entity_poly.pdbx_strand_id
1 'polypeptide(L)'
;MTHIPKGANTPVPTEALRIAVGRRQLPGVPAVDAAALLLDVTGKVRGDADIVFHGQPAHPSGAVRHVGSGTGGGQLAEWLELDLPRVEPAVQRVLVVGSVDSGVFGQVPGLYAQVVGAGGAVAAHYEVTDATSETSFVLGEFYRRDGAWKFRAVGQGYDSGLAGLATDFGVVVAEAAPAPLPVPPPPAPVPVSAPAPAPTPVPLPIAAPVPRAVRGVSKTGPALAAYGTVTAPVSATAPFSAAAPSWAAGLFDFEPRVFSGKEDKKITVDLPFPPNAEPVILEARVGREYNFLVVQIPGREDDVFCDDLPDHHGRALLVPPRKGGPVKLKVSHSGRWELTVLPLSAARPIGPGTIEGSGREVFVHTGSAAELTVRARDKHNGWFQVNRHEGATPHELRRPADELVYAWNGRRVKEKVRIPAGPQLLVIDKSRHQWEFTLDPLRPR
;
A
#
# COMPACT_ATOMS: atom_id res chain seq x y z
N MET A 1 18.62 10.09 23.01
CA MET A 1 17.47 10.81 22.44
C MET A 1 17.67 12.28 22.74
N THR A 2 17.83 13.10 21.71
CA THR A 2 18.20 14.53 21.88
C THR A 2 16.94 15.38 21.94
N HIS A 3 16.43 15.65 23.15
CA HIS A 3 15.36 16.64 23.30
C HIS A 3 15.93 18.05 23.05
N ILE A 4 15.23 18.85 22.25
CA ILE A 4 15.57 20.25 21.97
C ILE A 4 14.34 21.14 22.26
N PRO A 5 14.51 22.27 22.98
CA PRO A 5 13.42 23.23 23.18
C PRO A 5 13.19 24.10 21.92
N LYS A 6 12.04 24.77 21.87
CA LYS A 6 11.69 25.74 20.82
C LYS A 6 12.82 26.74 20.55
N GLY A 7 13.14 26.96 19.27
CA GLY A 7 14.23 27.81 18.78
C GLY A 7 15.62 27.14 18.73
N ALA A 8 15.85 26.08 19.51
CA ALA A 8 17.14 25.39 19.57
C ALA A 8 17.37 24.46 18.35
N ASN A 9 18.64 24.14 18.09
CA ASN A 9 19.07 23.37 16.92
C ASN A 9 20.17 22.36 17.27
N THR A 10 20.14 21.20 16.61
CA THR A 10 21.13 20.11 16.73
C THR A 10 21.67 19.75 15.33
N PRO A 11 22.93 19.34 15.18
CA PRO A 11 23.34 18.62 13.97
C PRO A 11 22.47 17.35 13.80
N VAL A 12 22.26 16.94 12.54
CA VAL A 12 21.65 15.66 12.18
C VAL A 12 22.57 14.93 11.19
N PRO A 13 22.57 13.59 11.16
CA PRO A 13 23.37 12.86 10.18
C PRO A 13 22.86 13.12 8.76
N THR A 14 23.78 13.34 7.81
CA THR A 14 23.46 13.52 6.39
C THR A 14 23.18 12.16 5.74
N GLU A 15 22.01 11.60 6.07
CA GLU A 15 21.53 10.29 5.60
C GLU A 15 20.02 10.34 5.28
N ALA A 16 19.41 9.18 5.04
CA ALA A 16 17.96 9.05 4.96
C ALA A 16 17.33 9.09 6.36
N LEU A 17 16.59 10.16 6.65
CA LEU A 17 15.90 10.39 7.91
C LEU A 17 14.41 10.05 7.80
N ARG A 18 13.80 9.69 8.93
CA ARG A 18 12.35 9.67 9.14
C ARG A 18 11.94 10.75 10.13
N ILE A 19 10.89 11.48 9.80
CA ILE A 19 10.32 12.53 10.63
C ILE A 19 8.91 12.12 10.99
N ALA A 20 8.63 12.06 12.29
CA ALA A 20 7.26 11.96 12.82
C ALA A 20 6.78 13.35 13.21
N VAL A 21 5.67 13.80 12.62
CA VAL A 21 4.82 14.87 13.15
C VAL A 21 3.74 14.18 13.98
N GLY A 22 3.99 14.06 15.29
CA GLY A 22 3.20 13.23 16.19
C GLY A 22 2.37 14.02 17.19
N ARG A 23 1.33 13.37 17.72
CA ARG A 23 0.43 13.88 18.77
C ARG A 23 -0.02 12.75 19.68
N ARG A 24 -0.60 13.04 20.84
CA ARG A 24 -1.34 12.02 21.63
C ARG A 24 -2.65 11.64 20.91
N GLN A 25 -2.92 10.35 20.79
CA GLN A 25 -4.13 9.83 20.17
C GLN A 25 -5.28 9.78 21.19
N LEU A 26 -6.23 10.73 21.08
CA LEU A 26 -7.48 10.72 21.87
C LEU A 26 -8.68 11.05 20.97
N PRO A 27 -9.90 10.60 21.33
CA PRO A 27 -11.13 11.02 20.66
C PRO A 27 -11.31 12.54 20.71
N GLY A 28 -11.78 13.14 19.61
CA GLY A 28 -12.05 14.58 19.52
C GLY A 28 -10.82 15.48 19.38
N VAL A 29 -9.60 14.92 19.31
CA VAL A 29 -8.40 15.67 18.94
C VAL A 29 -8.43 15.98 17.42
N PRO A 30 -8.17 17.24 16.99
CA PRO A 30 -8.06 17.61 15.58
C PRO A 30 -7.18 16.67 14.75
N ALA A 31 -7.56 16.45 13.49
CA ALA A 31 -6.66 15.92 12.47
C ALA A 31 -5.48 16.88 12.26
N VAL A 32 -4.32 16.35 11.88
CA VAL A 32 -3.06 17.09 11.70
C VAL A 32 -2.38 16.41 10.54
N ASP A 33 -2.21 17.15 9.47
CA ASP A 33 -1.70 16.67 8.20
C ASP A 33 -0.30 17.26 8.00
N ALA A 34 0.70 16.39 7.81
CA ALA A 34 2.09 16.83 7.69
C ALA A 34 2.43 17.24 6.27
N ALA A 35 3.28 18.26 6.16
CA ALA A 35 3.88 18.66 4.91
C ALA A 35 5.37 18.99 5.10
N ALA A 36 6.13 18.83 4.02
CA ALA A 36 7.45 19.43 3.88
C ALA A 36 7.41 20.52 2.82
N LEU A 37 8.01 21.67 3.12
CA LEU A 37 8.24 22.76 2.16
C LEU A 37 9.73 22.85 1.89
N LEU A 38 10.16 22.58 0.65
CA LEU A 38 11.53 22.77 0.21
C LEU A 38 11.71 24.24 -0.19
N LEU A 39 12.50 24.98 0.58
CA LEU A 39 12.69 26.42 0.39
C LEU A 39 14.05 26.74 -0.22
N ASP A 40 14.05 27.68 -1.15
CA ASP A 40 15.25 28.22 -1.77
C ASP A 40 15.99 29.26 -0.89
N VAL A 41 16.96 29.96 -1.48
CA VAL A 41 17.74 31.02 -0.81
C VAL A 41 16.92 32.26 -0.43
N THR A 42 15.77 32.50 -1.08
CA THR A 42 14.82 33.57 -0.72
C THR A 42 13.92 33.18 0.47
N GLY A 43 13.93 31.91 0.84
CA GLY A 43 13.06 31.36 1.89
C GLY A 43 11.65 31.02 1.38
N LYS A 44 11.47 30.82 0.07
CA LYS A 44 10.18 30.44 -0.54
C LYS A 44 10.29 29.15 -1.35
N VAL A 45 9.16 28.50 -1.61
CA VAL A 45 9.08 27.39 -2.58
C VAL A 45 9.32 27.92 -3.99
N ARG A 46 9.96 27.12 -4.86
CA ARG A 46 10.19 27.50 -6.27
C ARG A 46 8.95 27.28 -7.14
N GLY A 47 7.97 26.53 -6.61
CA GLY A 47 6.68 26.19 -7.21
C GLY A 47 6.09 24.96 -6.52
N ASP A 48 4.90 24.53 -6.93
CA ASP A 48 4.11 23.52 -6.23
C ASP A 48 4.85 22.17 -6.03
N ALA A 49 5.80 21.84 -6.90
CA ALA A 49 6.62 20.63 -6.80
C ALA A 49 7.48 20.54 -5.52
N ASP A 50 7.81 21.69 -4.90
CA ASP A 50 8.55 21.79 -3.63
C ASP A 50 7.67 21.53 -2.38
N ILE A 51 6.38 21.24 -2.57
CA ILE A 51 5.40 21.00 -1.51
C ILE A 51 5.12 19.50 -1.43
N VAL A 52 5.61 18.81 -0.40
CA VAL A 52 5.40 17.37 -0.22
C VAL A 52 4.44 17.10 0.93
N PHE A 53 3.28 16.51 0.63
CA PHE A 53 2.17 16.29 1.57
C PHE A 53 1.36 15.08 1.11
N HIS A 54 0.35 14.64 1.86
CA HIS A 54 -0.46 13.46 1.51
C HIS A 54 -1.02 13.48 0.06
N GLY A 55 -1.34 14.66 -0.49
CA GLY A 55 -1.85 14.85 -1.86
C GLY A 55 -0.76 14.89 -2.95
N GLN A 56 0.49 15.23 -2.59
CA GLN A 56 1.67 15.16 -3.46
C GLN A 56 2.80 14.45 -2.70
N PRO A 57 2.77 13.11 -2.59
CA PRO A 57 3.52 12.40 -1.55
C PRO A 57 5.00 12.17 -1.87
N ALA A 58 5.58 12.77 -2.91
CA ALA A 58 7.00 12.69 -3.20
C ALA A 58 7.52 13.93 -3.95
N HIS A 59 8.69 14.45 -3.53
CA HIS A 59 9.43 15.45 -4.29
C HIS A 59 10.01 14.82 -5.57
N PRO A 60 10.05 15.50 -6.73
CA PRO A 60 10.56 14.93 -7.98
C PRO A 60 12.00 14.39 -7.93
N SER A 61 12.87 14.93 -7.06
CA SER A 61 14.24 14.40 -6.86
C SER A 61 14.30 13.11 -6.02
N GLY A 62 13.19 12.67 -5.44
CA GLY A 62 13.13 11.59 -4.47
C GLY A 62 13.78 11.92 -3.11
N ALA A 63 14.15 13.18 -2.86
CA ALA A 63 14.76 13.61 -1.60
C ALA A 63 13.77 13.69 -0.43
N VAL A 64 12.47 13.83 -0.69
CA VAL A 64 11.43 13.91 0.34
C VAL A 64 10.22 13.08 -0.08
N ARG A 65 9.64 12.32 0.85
CA ARG A 65 8.45 11.49 0.63
C ARG A 65 7.50 11.57 1.82
N HIS A 66 6.24 11.89 1.58
CA HIS A 66 5.17 11.67 2.56
C HIS A 66 4.84 10.18 2.57
N VAL A 67 5.04 9.50 3.70
CA VAL A 67 4.82 8.05 3.83
C VAL A 67 3.35 7.78 4.18
N GLY A 68 2.77 8.60 5.06
CA GLY A 68 1.42 8.48 5.61
C GLY A 68 1.42 8.41 7.14
N SER A 69 0.23 8.28 7.73
CA SER A 69 0.06 8.25 9.19
C SER A 69 -0.21 6.88 9.77
N GLY A 70 0.16 6.76 11.04
CA GLY A 70 -0.63 6.01 11.99
C GLY A 70 -0.04 6.01 13.38
N THR A 71 -0.39 5.01 14.19
CA THR A 71 -0.35 5.17 15.65
C THR A 71 0.88 4.53 16.30
N GLY A 72 0.97 4.54 17.62
CA GLY A 72 1.97 3.82 18.39
C GLY A 72 2.06 4.35 19.82
N GLY A 73 2.09 3.49 20.83
CA GLY A 73 2.27 3.90 22.23
C GLY A 73 1.24 4.90 22.78
N GLY A 74 0.04 5.00 22.18
CA GLY A 74 -0.95 6.04 22.52
C GLY A 74 -0.74 7.39 21.81
N GLN A 75 0.16 7.44 20.83
CA GLN A 75 0.39 8.55 19.92
C GLN A 75 -0.10 8.23 18.50
N LEU A 76 -0.27 9.26 17.68
CA LEU A 76 -0.58 9.20 16.25
C LEU A 76 0.34 10.18 15.55
N ALA A 77 1.11 9.71 14.56
CA ALA A 77 2.04 10.52 13.78
C ALA A 77 1.82 10.38 12.28
N GLU A 78 1.90 11.51 11.58
CA GLU A 78 2.18 11.56 10.14
C GLU A 78 3.69 11.43 9.92
N TRP A 79 4.08 10.64 8.92
CA TRP A 79 5.48 10.34 8.65
C TRP A 79 5.98 10.89 7.32
N LEU A 80 7.11 11.59 7.39
CA LEU A 80 7.90 12.03 6.25
C LEU A 80 9.24 11.28 6.21
N GLU A 81 9.72 10.92 5.04
CA GLU A 81 11.09 10.48 4.78
C GLU A 81 11.87 11.60 4.07
N LEU A 82 13.12 11.80 4.46
CA LEU A 82 14.00 12.89 4.00
C LEU A 82 15.42 12.35 3.75
N ASP A 83 15.78 12.13 2.49
CA ASP A 83 17.13 11.76 2.05
C ASP A 83 17.97 13.04 1.89
N LEU A 84 18.61 13.46 3.00
CA LEU A 84 19.43 14.68 3.06
C LEU A 84 20.58 14.73 2.04
N PRO A 85 21.24 13.61 1.67
CA PRO A 85 22.13 13.53 0.52
C PRO A 85 21.51 13.93 -0.83
N ARG A 86 20.22 13.66 -1.06
CA ARG A 86 19.52 13.98 -2.33
C ARG A 86 18.95 15.40 -2.41
N VAL A 87 18.89 16.14 -1.30
CA VAL A 87 18.34 17.51 -1.30
C VAL A 87 19.22 18.42 -2.15
N GLU A 88 18.63 19.02 -3.19
CA GLU A 88 19.35 19.79 -4.21
C GLU A 88 20.14 20.98 -3.63
N PRO A 89 21.23 21.45 -4.26
CA PRO A 89 21.96 22.65 -3.82
C PRO A 89 21.13 23.94 -3.84
N ALA A 90 20.07 24.01 -4.64
CA ALA A 90 19.15 25.14 -4.68
C ALA A 90 18.28 25.24 -3.41
N VAL A 91 17.97 24.09 -2.78
CA VAL A 91 17.17 24.02 -1.55
C VAL A 91 18.08 24.25 -0.34
N GLN A 92 17.81 25.33 0.40
CA GLN A 92 18.59 25.75 1.56
C GLN A 92 17.96 25.29 2.88
N ARG A 93 16.63 25.21 2.90
CA ARG A 93 15.84 24.78 4.07
C ARG A 93 14.76 23.78 3.64
N VAL A 94 14.44 22.81 4.49
CA VAL A 94 13.25 21.97 4.36
C VAL A 94 12.44 22.13 5.65
N LEU A 95 11.30 22.81 5.57
CA LEU A 95 10.41 22.95 6.73
C LEU A 95 9.64 21.66 6.97
N VAL A 96 9.30 21.41 8.24
CA VAL A 96 8.33 20.41 8.67
C VAL A 96 7.11 21.17 9.20
N VAL A 97 6.01 21.06 8.46
CA VAL A 97 4.76 21.79 8.66
C VAL A 97 3.65 20.81 9.07
N GLY A 98 2.70 21.30 9.86
CA GLY A 98 1.42 20.65 10.09
C GLY A 98 0.26 21.64 9.92
N SER A 99 -0.89 21.17 9.44
CA SER A 99 -2.16 21.93 9.39
C SER A 99 -3.30 21.13 10.03
N VAL A 100 -4.33 21.79 10.56
CA VAL A 100 -5.56 21.14 11.03
C VAL A 100 -6.78 21.62 10.25
N ASP A 101 -7.56 20.69 9.71
CA ASP A 101 -8.79 20.98 8.94
C ASP A 101 -9.99 21.37 9.83
N SER A 102 -9.96 21.01 11.12
CA SER A 102 -11.03 21.34 12.07
C SER A 102 -10.53 21.37 13.51
N GLY A 103 -10.89 22.41 14.26
CA GLY A 103 -10.32 22.71 15.57
C GLY A 103 -9.04 23.54 15.47
N VAL A 104 -8.21 23.52 16.52
CA VAL A 104 -6.97 24.32 16.63
C VAL A 104 -5.83 23.53 17.28
N PHE A 105 -4.57 23.92 17.08
CA PHE A 105 -3.41 23.17 17.59
C PHE A 105 -3.34 23.10 19.12
N GLY A 106 -3.88 24.06 19.87
CA GLY A 106 -4.03 23.95 21.33
C GLY A 106 -4.99 22.84 21.79
N GLN A 107 -5.81 22.29 20.89
CA GLN A 107 -6.62 21.08 21.12
C GLN A 107 -5.88 19.78 20.73
N VAL A 108 -4.60 19.87 20.33
CA VAL A 108 -3.74 18.73 19.95
C VAL A 108 -2.73 18.43 21.08
N PRO A 109 -3.12 17.67 22.12
CA PRO A 109 -2.26 17.42 23.27
C PRO A 109 -1.03 16.58 22.90
N GLY A 110 0.14 17.00 23.40
CA GLY A 110 1.40 16.28 23.19
C GLY A 110 1.83 16.24 21.72
N LEU A 111 1.63 17.35 21.00
CA LEU A 111 2.18 17.56 19.65
C LEU A 111 3.72 17.58 19.71
N TYR A 112 4.39 16.91 18.78
CA TYR A 112 5.85 16.88 18.69
C TYR A 112 6.35 16.70 17.25
N ALA A 113 7.59 17.13 17.01
CA ALA A 113 8.36 16.73 15.84
C ALA A 113 9.57 15.90 16.28
N GLN A 114 9.71 14.69 15.73
CA GLN A 114 10.84 13.79 16.03
C GLN A 114 11.58 13.40 14.75
N VAL A 115 12.90 13.53 14.77
CA VAL A 115 13.82 13.16 13.70
C VAL A 115 14.58 11.89 14.07
N VAL A 116 14.47 10.87 13.22
CA VAL A 116 15.03 9.53 13.41
C VAL A 116 15.98 9.24 12.25
N GLY A 117 17.20 8.80 12.55
CA GLY A 117 18.19 8.38 11.55
C GLY A 117 17.86 7.02 10.92
N ALA A 118 18.59 6.67 9.86
CA ALA A 118 18.45 5.40 9.14
C ALA A 118 18.68 4.18 10.05
N GLY A 119 19.56 4.31 11.06
CA GLY A 119 19.79 3.32 12.10
C GLY A 119 18.77 3.32 13.26
N GLY A 120 17.63 4.02 13.13
CA GLY A 120 16.60 4.12 14.18
C GLY A 120 16.93 5.07 15.34
N ALA A 121 18.09 5.73 15.32
CA ALA A 121 18.51 6.64 16.39
C ALA A 121 17.76 7.97 16.34
N VAL A 122 17.13 8.38 17.44
CA VAL A 122 16.45 9.69 17.54
C VAL A 122 17.48 10.82 17.64
N ALA A 123 17.74 11.47 16.50
CA ALA A 123 18.69 12.57 16.33
C ALA A 123 18.17 13.89 16.92
N ALA A 124 16.85 14.10 16.88
CA ALA A 124 16.17 15.24 17.52
C ALA A 124 14.75 14.87 17.96
N HIS A 125 14.28 15.44 19.07
CA HIS A 125 12.87 15.42 19.48
C HIS A 125 12.50 16.80 20.02
N TYR A 126 11.39 17.36 19.57
CA TYR A 126 10.86 18.65 19.99
C TYR A 126 9.38 18.53 20.33
N GLU A 127 9.03 18.80 21.58
CA GLU A 127 7.64 18.84 22.07
C GLU A 127 7.09 20.26 21.94
N VAL A 128 5.92 20.40 21.31
CA VAL A 128 5.17 21.66 21.24
C VAL A 128 4.23 21.71 22.45
N THR A 129 4.52 22.61 23.39
CA THR A 129 3.76 22.78 24.63
C THR A 129 3.04 24.12 24.72
N ASP A 130 3.19 24.96 23.69
CA ASP A 130 2.80 26.37 23.65
C ASP A 130 1.87 26.74 22.47
N ALA A 131 1.25 25.74 21.83
CA ALA A 131 0.22 25.96 20.81
C ALA A 131 -1.14 26.34 21.42
N THR A 132 -1.89 27.19 20.74
CA THR A 132 -3.12 27.83 21.20
C THR A 132 -4.25 27.80 20.15
N SER A 133 -4.55 28.90 19.47
CA SER A 133 -5.66 29.06 18.52
C SER A 133 -5.29 28.75 17.06
N GLU A 134 -4.07 28.30 16.79
CA GLU A 134 -3.53 28.29 15.45
C GLU A 134 -4.04 27.09 14.64
N THR A 135 -4.19 27.26 13.33
CA THR A 135 -4.68 26.21 12.41
C THR A 135 -3.62 25.70 11.43
N SER A 136 -2.43 26.30 11.43
CA SER A 136 -1.22 25.77 10.78
C SER A 136 0.01 26.08 11.62
N PHE A 137 1.05 25.24 11.50
CA PHE A 137 2.21 25.25 12.38
C PHE A 137 3.48 24.82 11.65
N VAL A 138 4.57 25.59 11.76
CA VAL A 138 5.92 25.15 11.39
C VAL A 138 6.56 24.54 12.64
N LEU A 139 6.60 23.21 12.71
CA LEU A 139 7.15 22.51 13.87
C LEU A 139 8.69 22.60 13.89
N GLY A 140 9.33 22.46 12.74
CA GLY A 140 10.79 22.50 12.66
C GLY A 140 11.32 22.78 11.26
N GLU A 141 12.65 22.95 11.17
CA GLU A 141 13.36 23.14 9.91
C GLU A 141 14.64 22.31 9.86
N PHE A 142 14.90 21.67 8.72
CA PHE A 142 16.23 21.24 8.32
C PHE A 142 16.89 22.37 7.55
N TYR A 143 18.12 22.72 7.89
CA TYR A 143 18.86 23.77 7.19
C TYR A 143 20.35 23.42 7.08
N ARG A 144 20.98 23.89 6.01
CA ARG A 144 22.44 23.81 5.84
C ARG A 144 23.12 24.94 6.61
N ARG A 145 24.19 24.62 7.33
CA ARG A 145 25.09 25.60 7.93
C ARG A 145 26.50 25.03 8.00
N ASP A 146 27.48 25.82 7.57
CA ASP A 146 28.92 25.49 7.65
C ASP A 146 29.24 24.10 7.02
N GLY A 147 28.51 23.75 5.94
CA GLY A 147 28.61 22.47 5.21
C GLY A 147 27.79 21.30 5.79
N ALA A 148 27.28 21.42 7.01
CA ALA A 148 26.51 20.37 7.69
C ALA A 148 24.99 20.63 7.66
N TRP A 149 24.19 19.56 7.71
CA TRP A 149 22.76 19.65 7.97
C TRP A 149 22.48 19.74 9.47
N LYS A 150 21.54 20.61 9.85
CA LYS A 150 21.05 20.76 11.21
C LYS A 150 19.53 20.74 11.21
N PHE A 151 18.92 20.17 12.26
CA PHE A 151 17.50 20.31 12.54
C PHE A 151 17.29 21.33 13.66
N ARG A 152 16.23 22.12 13.56
CA ARG A 152 15.83 23.13 14.54
C ARG A 152 14.34 22.99 14.86
N ALA A 153 14.02 23.11 16.16
CA ALA A 153 12.67 23.33 16.63
C ALA A 153 12.23 24.77 16.31
N VAL A 154 11.17 24.95 15.52
CA VAL A 154 10.68 26.29 15.13
C VAL A 154 9.49 26.67 16.00
N GLY A 155 8.45 25.83 16.03
CA GLY A 155 7.28 26.00 16.89
C GLY A 155 6.41 27.21 16.56
N GLN A 156 6.34 27.63 15.30
CA GLN A 156 5.62 28.84 14.88
C GLN A 156 4.22 28.49 14.37
N GLY A 157 3.18 28.95 15.06
CA GLY A 157 1.79 28.81 14.63
C GLY A 157 1.27 29.97 13.77
N TYR A 158 0.16 29.72 13.08
CA TYR A 158 -0.58 30.64 12.22
C TYR A 158 -2.09 30.54 12.50
N ASP A 159 -2.70 31.57 13.08
CA ASP A 159 -4.16 31.67 13.25
C ASP A 159 -4.90 31.78 11.90
N SER A 160 -4.28 32.48 10.94
CA SER A 160 -4.70 32.54 9.53
C SER A 160 -4.44 31.25 8.74
N GLY A 161 -4.01 30.18 9.43
CA GLY A 161 -3.90 28.83 8.90
C GLY A 161 -3.01 28.70 7.68
N LEU A 162 -3.40 27.78 6.80
CA LEU A 162 -2.61 27.44 5.63
C LEU A 162 -2.48 28.62 4.66
N ALA A 163 -3.44 29.55 4.63
CA ALA A 163 -3.37 30.76 3.80
C ALA A 163 -2.29 31.75 4.28
N GLY A 164 -2.14 31.92 5.61
CA GLY A 164 -1.05 32.72 6.19
C GLY A 164 0.31 32.09 5.92
N LEU A 165 0.44 30.79 6.20
CA LEU A 165 1.65 30.02 5.98
C LEU A 165 2.05 29.99 4.49
N ALA A 166 1.07 29.86 3.59
CA ALA A 166 1.26 29.94 2.15
C ALA A 166 1.81 31.31 1.70
N THR A 167 1.28 32.40 2.26
CA THR A 167 1.71 33.77 1.93
C THR A 167 3.18 34.01 2.28
N ASP A 168 3.60 33.57 3.47
CA ASP A 168 4.99 33.66 3.92
C ASP A 168 5.93 32.87 2.99
N PHE A 169 5.64 31.58 2.78
CA PHE A 169 6.54 30.67 2.05
C PHE A 169 6.33 30.62 0.53
N GLY A 170 5.42 31.43 -0.02
CA GLY A 170 5.24 31.60 -1.48
C GLY A 170 4.39 30.53 -2.16
N VAL A 171 3.56 29.80 -1.41
CA VAL A 171 2.62 28.81 -1.97
C VAL A 171 1.42 29.54 -2.58
N VAL A 172 1.00 29.16 -3.79
CA VAL A 172 -0.18 29.73 -4.45
C VAL A 172 -1.37 28.80 -4.26
N VAL A 173 -2.41 29.27 -3.59
CA VAL A 173 -3.65 28.51 -3.36
C VAL A 173 -4.72 28.96 -4.35
N ALA A 174 -5.30 28.02 -5.10
CA ALA A 174 -6.42 28.28 -6.01
C ALA A 174 -7.76 28.05 -5.29
N GLU A 175 -8.64 29.05 -5.29
CA GLU A 175 -9.95 29.01 -4.64
C GLU A 175 -11.00 28.27 -5.50
N ALA A 176 -11.92 27.53 -4.85
CA ALA A 176 -12.94 26.72 -5.53
C ALA A 176 -14.31 27.43 -5.57
N ALA A 177 -14.86 27.62 -6.77
CA ALA A 177 -16.14 28.29 -6.98
C ALA A 177 -17.37 27.43 -6.56
N PRO A 178 -18.48 28.06 -6.13
CA PRO A 178 -19.70 27.35 -5.71
C PRO A 178 -20.46 26.68 -6.87
N ALA A 179 -21.16 25.58 -6.56
CA ALA A 179 -21.80 24.72 -7.55
C ALA A 179 -23.22 25.18 -7.98
N PRO A 180 -23.63 24.95 -9.25
CA PRO A 180 -24.96 25.30 -9.76
C PRO A 180 -26.05 24.26 -9.43
N LEU A 181 -27.32 24.66 -9.55
CA LEU A 181 -28.50 23.86 -9.21
C LEU A 181 -28.96 22.89 -10.34
N PRO A 182 -29.74 21.83 -10.03
CA PRO A 182 -30.11 20.79 -10.99
C PRO A 182 -31.26 21.17 -11.95
N VAL A 183 -31.35 20.45 -13.08
CA VAL A 183 -32.35 20.66 -14.16
C VAL A 183 -33.12 19.34 -14.44
N PRO A 184 -34.46 19.35 -14.65
CA PRO A 184 -35.26 18.13 -14.81
C PRO A 184 -35.15 17.46 -16.21
N PRO A 185 -35.50 16.16 -16.33
CA PRO A 185 -35.31 15.36 -17.55
C PRO A 185 -36.43 15.49 -18.62
N PRO A 186 -36.14 15.16 -19.90
CA PRO A 186 -37.08 15.27 -21.03
C PRO A 186 -38.00 14.03 -21.24
N PRO A 187 -39.07 14.15 -22.05
CA PRO A 187 -40.06 13.09 -22.30
C PRO A 187 -39.64 12.04 -23.37
N ALA A 188 -40.38 10.93 -23.44
CA ALA A 188 -40.10 9.77 -24.29
C ALA A 188 -40.76 9.84 -25.71
N PRO A 189 -40.18 9.16 -26.73
CA PRO A 189 -40.66 9.20 -28.13
C PRO A 189 -41.74 8.16 -28.46
N VAL A 190 -42.41 8.37 -29.61
CA VAL A 190 -43.48 7.51 -30.17
C VAL A 190 -42.99 6.60 -31.33
N PRO A 191 -43.64 5.44 -31.59
CA PRO A 191 -43.19 4.47 -32.60
C PRO A 191 -43.69 4.77 -34.03
N VAL A 192 -43.05 4.15 -35.03
CA VAL A 192 -43.40 4.23 -36.46
C VAL A 192 -43.43 2.82 -37.09
N SER A 193 -44.37 2.59 -38.02
CA SER A 193 -44.72 1.25 -38.56
C SER A 193 -43.84 0.77 -39.73
N ALA A 194 -43.91 -0.53 -40.03
CA ALA A 194 -43.09 -1.23 -41.02
C ALA A 194 -43.79 -1.46 -42.40
N PRO A 195 -43.01 -1.66 -43.49
CA PRO A 195 -43.48 -2.16 -44.79
C PRO A 195 -43.26 -3.69 -44.97
N ALA A 196 -43.80 -4.26 -46.06
CA ALA A 196 -43.90 -5.72 -46.32
C ALA A 196 -43.26 -6.13 -47.70
N PRO A 197 -43.42 -7.35 -48.28
CA PRO A 197 -42.25 -8.23 -48.49
C PRO A 197 -42.14 -8.91 -49.89
N ALA A 198 -41.32 -9.98 -49.98
CA ALA A 198 -41.18 -10.99 -51.07
C ALA A 198 -40.25 -10.61 -52.26
N PRO A 199 -39.77 -11.58 -53.09
CA PRO A 199 -40.02 -13.03 -53.11
C PRO A 199 -38.77 -13.94 -53.06
N THR A 200 -38.97 -15.26 -53.13
CA THR A 200 -37.96 -16.35 -53.04
C THR A 200 -37.73 -17.11 -54.37
N PRO A 201 -36.56 -17.74 -54.58
CA PRO A 201 -36.35 -18.87 -55.49
C PRO A 201 -36.20 -20.24 -54.77
N VAL A 202 -36.16 -21.33 -55.55
CA VAL A 202 -36.36 -22.74 -55.12
C VAL A 202 -35.06 -23.60 -55.05
N PRO A 203 -35.07 -24.78 -54.38
CA PRO A 203 -33.87 -25.55 -54.00
C PRO A 203 -33.50 -26.74 -54.91
N LEU A 204 -32.27 -27.26 -54.76
CA LEU A 204 -31.78 -28.57 -55.25
C LEU A 204 -30.65 -29.14 -54.33
N PRO A 205 -30.19 -30.41 -54.46
CA PRO A 205 -30.33 -31.35 -53.34
C PRO A 205 -29.05 -31.77 -52.57
N ILE A 206 -29.25 -32.74 -51.67
CA ILE A 206 -28.38 -33.20 -50.58
C ILE A 206 -27.13 -33.98 -51.03
N ALA A 207 -26.01 -33.76 -50.32
CA ALA A 207 -24.95 -34.73 -50.09
C ALA A 207 -24.54 -34.74 -48.61
N ALA A 208 -24.00 -35.84 -48.09
CA ALA A 208 -23.70 -36.07 -46.67
C ALA A 208 -22.29 -36.74 -46.50
N PRO A 209 -21.82 -37.04 -45.27
CA PRO A 209 -21.35 -36.07 -44.29
C PRO A 209 -19.87 -36.38 -43.85
N VAL A 210 -19.60 -36.50 -42.54
CA VAL A 210 -18.34 -36.94 -41.86
C VAL A 210 -17.09 -36.01 -41.97
N PRO A 211 -16.12 -36.02 -41.02
CA PRO A 211 -16.02 -34.85 -40.12
C PRO A 211 -14.61 -34.35 -39.70
N ARG A 212 -14.62 -33.25 -38.92
CA ARG A 212 -13.71 -32.96 -37.77
C ARG A 212 -12.20 -32.84 -38.02
N ALA A 213 -11.70 -31.60 -38.18
CA ALA A 213 -10.42 -31.18 -37.61
C ALA A 213 -10.31 -29.67 -37.32
N VAL A 214 -9.86 -29.37 -36.10
CA VAL A 214 -9.19 -28.17 -35.56
C VAL A 214 -8.89 -27.00 -36.53
N ARG A 215 -9.41 -25.80 -36.23
CA ARG A 215 -8.77 -24.52 -36.66
C ARG A 215 -7.75 -24.08 -35.62
N GLY A 216 -6.49 -23.93 -36.03
CA GLY A 216 -5.55 -23.05 -35.33
C GLY A 216 -5.95 -21.58 -35.52
N VAL A 217 -5.65 -20.73 -34.54
CA VAL A 217 -5.90 -19.27 -34.60
C VAL A 217 -4.63 -18.51 -34.27
N SER A 218 -4.14 -17.75 -35.24
CA SER A 218 -3.15 -16.70 -35.01
C SER A 218 -3.87 -15.36 -34.73
N LYS A 219 -3.30 -14.59 -33.78
CA LYS A 219 -3.25 -13.11 -33.61
C LYS A 219 -4.34 -12.27 -34.32
N THR A 220 -4.93 -11.23 -33.72
CA THR A 220 -4.36 -10.23 -32.79
C THR A 220 -5.47 -9.57 -31.93
N GLY A 221 -5.13 -8.70 -30.97
CA GLY A 221 -6.08 -7.86 -30.20
C GLY A 221 -6.53 -6.58 -30.96
N PRO A 222 -6.88 -5.44 -30.31
CA PRO A 222 -6.64 -5.09 -28.88
C PRO A 222 -7.83 -4.40 -28.13
N ALA A 223 -7.59 -3.96 -26.88
CA ALA A 223 -8.23 -2.80 -26.18
C ALA A 223 -9.73 -2.89 -25.75
N LEU A 224 -10.27 -2.18 -24.74
CA LEU A 224 -9.73 -1.35 -23.63
C LEU A 224 -10.80 -1.13 -22.50
N ALA A 225 -10.36 -0.79 -21.28
CA ALA A 225 -11.10 0.01 -20.26
C ALA A 225 -12.36 -0.55 -19.52
N ALA A 226 -13.14 0.35 -18.87
CA ALA A 226 -13.53 0.36 -17.43
C ALA A 226 -14.93 1.00 -17.15
N TYR A 227 -15.58 1.10 -15.97
CA TYR A 227 -15.33 0.96 -14.49
C TYR A 227 -16.57 0.33 -13.76
N GLY A 228 -16.71 0.11 -12.43
CA GLY A 228 -15.87 0.22 -11.20
C GLY A 228 -16.71 0.11 -9.89
N THR A 229 -16.09 -0.16 -8.72
CA THR A 229 -16.54 0.09 -7.30
C THR A 229 -17.87 -0.45 -6.74
N VAL A 230 -17.81 -1.08 -5.55
CA VAL A 230 -18.92 -1.26 -4.56
C VAL A 230 -18.39 -0.98 -3.13
N THR A 231 -19.29 -0.71 -2.18
CA THR A 231 -19.03 -0.42 -0.75
C THR A 231 -18.91 -1.66 0.14
N ALA A 232 -18.06 -1.58 1.19
CA ALA A 232 -18.00 -2.55 2.28
C ALA A 232 -19.10 -2.33 3.34
N PRO A 233 -19.44 -3.37 4.13
CA PRO A 233 -18.98 -3.38 5.52
C PRO A 233 -18.39 -4.73 6.00
N VAL A 234 -17.74 -4.71 7.18
CA VAL A 234 -17.00 -5.84 7.78
C VAL A 234 -17.87 -6.78 8.63
N SER A 235 -17.51 -8.07 8.72
CA SER A 235 -17.56 -8.86 9.98
C SER A 235 -16.95 -10.27 9.94
N ALA A 236 -16.36 -10.64 11.09
CA ALA A 236 -16.27 -11.96 11.74
C ALA A 236 -15.46 -13.13 11.12
N THR A 237 -14.61 -13.69 11.98
CA THR A 237 -13.85 -14.95 11.83
C THR A 237 -14.73 -16.19 12.07
N ALA A 238 -14.43 -17.32 11.41
CA ALA A 238 -15.00 -18.64 11.71
C ALA A 238 -13.90 -19.62 12.19
N PRO A 239 -14.22 -20.60 13.08
CA PRO A 239 -13.24 -21.55 13.60
C PRO A 239 -12.83 -22.62 12.58
N PHE A 240 -11.60 -23.13 12.72
CA PHE A 240 -10.97 -24.04 11.77
C PHE A 240 -11.29 -25.51 12.08
N SER A 241 -12.14 -26.17 11.28
CA SER A 241 -12.29 -27.64 11.27
C SER A 241 -13.03 -28.15 10.02
N ALA A 242 -12.27 -28.68 9.06
CA ALA A 242 -12.69 -29.66 8.04
C ALA A 242 -11.43 -30.18 7.33
N ALA A 243 -11.50 -31.34 6.68
CA ALA A 243 -10.35 -31.96 6.00
C ALA A 243 -9.70 -31.04 4.96
N ALA A 244 -8.36 -31.15 4.81
CA ALA A 244 -7.59 -30.35 3.87
C ALA A 244 -8.21 -30.37 2.45
N PRO A 245 -8.32 -29.22 1.78
CA PRO A 245 -9.02 -29.12 0.51
C PRO A 245 -8.30 -29.93 -0.59
N SER A 246 -9.05 -30.51 -1.52
CA SER A 246 -8.53 -31.50 -2.48
C SER A 246 -7.38 -31.00 -3.39
N TRP A 247 -7.25 -29.69 -3.57
CA TRP A 247 -6.11 -29.10 -4.29
C TRP A 247 -4.79 -29.17 -3.51
N ALA A 248 -4.85 -29.27 -2.19
CA ALA A 248 -3.71 -29.34 -1.27
C ALA A 248 -3.30 -30.79 -0.94
N ALA A 249 -3.88 -31.79 -1.63
CA ALA A 249 -3.56 -33.19 -1.41
C ALA A 249 -2.08 -33.48 -1.72
N GLY A 250 -1.32 -33.88 -0.69
CA GLY A 250 0.11 -34.15 -0.80
C GLY A 250 1.03 -32.95 -0.51
N LEU A 251 0.48 -31.78 -0.15
CA LEU A 251 1.26 -30.67 0.40
C LEU A 251 1.69 -30.95 1.86
N PHE A 252 2.75 -30.29 2.31
CA PHE A 252 3.24 -30.31 3.69
C PHE A 252 2.27 -29.56 4.63
N ASP A 253 1.32 -30.32 5.19
CA ASP A 253 0.32 -29.84 6.13
C ASP A 253 0.82 -29.93 7.59
N PHE A 254 0.49 -28.94 8.42
CA PHE A 254 0.92 -28.87 9.82
C PHE A 254 0.05 -27.88 10.63
N GLU A 255 -0.03 -28.09 11.94
CA GLU A 255 -0.73 -27.19 12.86
C GLU A 255 -0.13 -25.77 12.86
N PRO A 256 -0.94 -24.71 12.71
CA PRO A 256 -0.50 -23.31 12.71
C PRO A 256 0.48 -22.95 13.84
N ARG A 257 1.67 -22.47 13.47
CA ARG A 257 2.69 -22.05 14.44
C ARG A 257 2.65 -20.53 14.63
N VAL A 258 2.01 -20.10 15.71
CA VAL A 258 1.97 -18.69 16.14
C VAL A 258 3.27 -18.32 16.85
N PHE A 259 3.91 -17.25 16.40
CA PHE A 259 5.07 -16.63 17.04
C PHE A 259 4.74 -15.17 17.36
N SER A 260 4.92 -14.74 18.61
CA SER A 260 4.70 -13.35 19.00
C SER A 260 5.96 -12.68 19.52
N GLY A 261 5.96 -11.35 19.49
CA GLY A 261 7.03 -10.53 20.03
C GLY A 261 6.70 -9.05 20.07
N LYS A 262 7.73 -8.30 20.41
CA LYS A 262 7.81 -6.85 20.37
C LYS A 262 9.24 -6.51 19.96
N GLU A 263 9.44 -5.40 19.25
CA GLU A 263 10.76 -4.93 18.81
C GLU A 263 11.45 -5.94 17.85
N ASP A 264 12.68 -5.61 17.43
CA ASP A 264 13.53 -6.45 16.58
C ASP A 264 13.84 -7.79 17.27
N LYS A 265 13.50 -8.91 16.61
CA LYS A 265 13.67 -10.26 17.18
C LYS A 265 14.12 -11.24 16.10
N LYS A 266 14.93 -12.22 16.51
CA LYS A 266 15.22 -13.41 15.69
C LYS A 266 14.38 -14.57 16.23
N ILE A 267 13.49 -15.12 15.41
CA ILE A 267 12.73 -16.34 15.73
C ILE A 267 13.23 -17.51 14.88
N THR A 268 13.05 -18.72 15.40
CA THR A 268 13.29 -19.96 14.65
C THR A 268 11.95 -20.67 14.51
N VAL A 269 11.48 -20.81 13.28
CA VAL A 269 10.33 -21.63 12.92
C VAL A 269 10.78 -23.08 12.96
N ASP A 270 10.64 -23.69 14.13
CA ASP A 270 11.02 -25.08 14.39
C ASP A 270 9.92 -26.04 13.90
N LEU A 271 9.89 -26.18 12.57
CA LEU A 271 9.10 -27.14 11.82
C LEU A 271 10.06 -28.03 11.00
N PRO A 272 9.78 -29.35 10.89
CA PRO A 272 10.60 -30.29 10.13
C PRO A 272 10.29 -30.19 8.63
N PHE A 273 10.47 -28.99 8.03
CA PHE A 273 10.22 -28.77 6.61
C PHE A 273 11.01 -29.78 5.76
N PRO A 274 10.37 -30.50 4.82
CA PRO A 274 11.07 -31.47 3.99
C PRO A 274 12.09 -30.79 3.05
N PRO A 275 13.12 -31.52 2.59
CA PRO A 275 13.99 -31.04 1.51
C PRO A 275 13.16 -30.65 0.28
N ASN A 276 13.44 -29.47 -0.26
CA ASN A 276 12.70 -28.83 -1.37
C ASN A 276 11.19 -28.61 -1.14
N ALA A 277 10.73 -28.49 0.12
CA ALA A 277 9.38 -28.08 0.48
C ALA A 277 8.85 -26.89 -0.35
N GLU A 278 7.55 -26.87 -0.57
CA GLU A 278 6.77 -25.73 -1.07
C GLU A 278 6.99 -24.45 -0.26
N PRO A 279 6.62 -23.28 -0.79
CA PRO A 279 6.31 -22.13 0.04
C PRO A 279 5.22 -22.49 1.06
N VAL A 280 5.34 -21.93 2.26
CA VAL A 280 4.24 -21.92 3.24
C VAL A 280 3.78 -20.49 3.45
N ILE A 281 2.62 -20.29 4.07
CA ILE A 281 2.09 -18.94 4.27
C ILE A 281 2.63 -18.39 5.58
N LEU A 282 3.20 -17.19 5.52
CA LEU A 282 3.42 -16.36 6.70
C LEU A 282 2.27 -15.35 6.76
N GLU A 283 1.40 -15.50 7.74
CA GLU A 283 0.39 -14.52 8.10
C GLU A 283 1.01 -13.56 9.13
N ALA A 284 1.01 -12.27 8.81
CA ALA A 284 1.49 -11.21 9.67
C ALA A 284 0.32 -10.42 10.25
N ARG A 285 0.34 -10.22 11.57
CA ARG A 285 -0.50 -9.28 12.31
C ARG A 285 0.38 -8.34 13.11
N VAL A 286 0.29 -7.05 12.81
CA VAL A 286 0.78 -5.99 13.72
C VAL A 286 -0.40 -5.26 14.32
N GLY A 287 -0.18 -4.60 15.45
CA GLY A 287 -1.19 -3.68 15.99
C GLY A 287 -1.41 -2.47 15.07
N ARG A 288 -2.22 -1.51 15.55
CA ARG A 288 -2.47 -0.22 14.87
C ARG A 288 -1.22 0.67 14.73
N GLU A 289 -0.11 0.23 15.30
CA GLU A 289 1.13 0.99 15.40
C GLU A 289 1.83 1.09 14.03
N TYR A 290 1.84 2.29 13.44
CA TYR A 290 2.39 2.55 12.11
C TYR A 290 3.91 2.57 12.14
N ASN A 291 4.47 1.39 11.98
CA ASN A 291 5.89 1.14 11.94
C ASN A 291 6.12 0.03 10.94
N PHE A 292 7.18 0.17 10.13
CA PHE A 292 7.51 -0.83 9.11
C PHE A 292 7.66 -2.20 9.76
N LEU A 293 6.89 -3.19 9.27
CA LEU A 293 7.13 -4.60 9.54
C LEU A 293 8.04 -5.15 8.43
N VAL A 294 9.29 -5.41 8.79
CA VAL A 294 10.26 -6.03 7.89
C VAL A 294 10.62 -7.43 8.41
N VAL A 295 10.18 -8.47 7.71
CA VAL A 295 10.50 -9.87 8.04
C VAL A 295 11.42 -10.45 6.97
N GLN A 296 12.60 -10.89 7.39
CA GLN A 296 13.69 -11.32 6.51
C GLN A 296 14.15 -12.73 6.86
N ILE A 297 14.57 -13.53 5.87
CA ILE A 297 15.38 -14.72 6.12
C ILE A 297 16.85 -14.28 6.10
N PRO A 298 17.61 -14.41 7.22
CA PRO A 298 19.01 -13.98 7.24
C PRO A 298 19.84 -14.67 6.17
N GLY A 299 20.53 -13.89 5.33
CA GLY A 299 21.27 -14.40 4.18
C GLY A 299 20.47 -14.51 2.87
N ARG A 300 19.31 -13.84 2.78
CA ARG A 300 18.67 -13.48 1.50
C ARG A 300 18.63 -11.96 1.34
N GLU A 301 18.53 -11.53 0.08
CA GLU A 301 18.38 -10.12 -0.31
C GLU A 301 16.90 -9.70 -0.32
N ASP A 302 15.97 -10.66 -0.46
CA ASP A 302 14.52 -10.43 -0.49
C ASP A 302 13.85 -10.42 0.90
N ASP A 303 12.95 -9.46 1.11
CA ASP A 303 12.07 -9.36 2.28
C ASP A 303 10.82 -10.26 2.15
N VAL A 304 10.60 -11.14 3.14
CA VAL A 304 9.37 -11.96 3.26
C VAL A 304 8.16 -11.10 3.65
N PHE A 305 8.38 -10.01 4.39
CA PHE A 305 7.44 -8.87 4.54
C PHE A 305 8.23 -7.57 4.54
N CYS A 306 7.68 -6.54 3.91
CA CYS A 306 8.15 -5.15 4.01
C CYS A 306 6.96 -4.23 3.73
N ASP A 307 6.21 -3.88 4.78
CA ASP A 307 4.98 -3.09 4.71
C ASP A 307 4.91 -2.12 5.92
N ASP A 308 4.20 -1.01 5.79
CA ASP A 308 3.97 0.00 6.82
C ASP A 308 2.48 0.29 7.08
N LEU A 309 1.56 -0.47 6.47
CA LEU A 309 0.13 -0.40 6.78
C LEU A 309 -0.16 -0.56 8.30
N PRO A 310 -1.02 0.29 8.90
CA PRO A 310 -1.44 0.15 10.29
C PRO A 310 -2.54 -0.90 10.44
N ASP A 311 -2.60 -1.60 11.58
CA ASP A 311 -3.53 -2.73 11.81
C ASP A 311 -3.36 -3.85 10.75
N HIS A 312 -2.16 -3.94 10.15
CA HIS A 312 -1.90 -4.80 9.00
C HIS A 312 -2.10 -6.26 9.35
N HIS A 313 -3.12 -6.84 8.70
CA HIS A 313 -3.30 -8.26 8.50
C HIS A 313 -2.92 -8.58 7.06
N GLY A 314 -1.80 -9.26 6.85
CA GLY A 314 -1.32 -9.63 5.51
C GLY A 314 -0.78 -11.05 5.45
N ARG A 315 -0.77 -11.63 4.25
CA ARG A 315 -0.25 -12.98 4.00
C ARG A 315 0.75 -12.94 2.85
N ALA A 316 1.90 -13.59 3.03
CA ALA A 316 2.95 -13.68 2.03
C ALA A 316 3.55 -15.10 1.99
N LEU A 317 4.20 -15.45 0.87
CA LEU A 317 4.85 -16.75 0.71
C LEU A 317 6.23 -16.78 1.41
N LEU A 318 6.32 -17.55 2.49
CA LEU A 318 7.57 -17.92 3.15
C LEU A 318 8.15 -19.16 2.46
N VAL A 319 9.17 -18.97 1.61
CA VAL A 319 9.84 -20.07 0.88
C VAL A 319 10.95 -20.71 1.74
N PRO A 320 10.84 -21.96 2.25
CA PRO A 320 11.85 -22.57 3.13
C PRO A 320 13.19 -22.84 2.44
N PRO A 321 14.31 -23.07 3.17
CA PRO A 321 15.57 -23.52 2.59
C PRO A 321 15.43 -24.84 1.81
N ARG A 322 16.10 -24.97 0.65
CA ARG A 322 16.04 -26.21 -0.17
C ARG A 322 16.50 -27.47 0.59
N LYS A 323 17.37 -27.33 1.59
CA LYS A 323 17.84 -28.45 2.42
C LYS A 323 16.82 -28.94 3.46
N GLY A 324 15.65 -28.30 3.57
CA GLY A 324 14.69 -28.56 4.64
C GLY A 324 15.17 -28.05 6.01
N GLY A 325 14.46 -28.49 7.06
CA GLY A 325 14.74 -28.14 8.45
C GLY A 325 14.33 -26.70 8.84
N PRO A 326 14.64 -26.27 10.07
CA PRO A 326 14.06 -25.08 10.69
C PRO A 326 14.48 -23.77 10.01
N VAL A 327 13.54 -22.83 9.92
CA VAL A 327 13.74 -21.53 9.25
C VAL A 327 13.98 -20.43 10.27
N LYS A 328 15.06 -19.67 10.12
CA LYS A 328 15.31 -18.47 10.94
C LYS A 328 14.71 -17.25 10.25
N LEU A 329 13.96 -16.45 11.01
CA LEU A 329 13.41 -15.17 10.57
C LEU A 329 13.97 -14.06 11.46
N LYS A 330 14.44 -12.97 10.85
CA LYS A 330 14.63 -11.68 11.53
C LYS A 330 13.36 -10.86 11.32
N VAL A 331 12.68 -10.54 12.40
CA VAL A 331 11.61 -9.54 12.42
C VAL A 331 12.24 -8.21 12.83
N SER A 332 11.91 -7.15 12.11
CA SER A 332 12.32 -5.77 12.40
C SER A 332 11.06 -4.90 12.40
N HIS A 333 10.65 -4.42 13.58
CA HIS A 333 9.41 -3.69 13.82
C HIS A 333 9.40 -3.21 15.28
N SER A 334 9.16 -1.93 15.55
CA SER A 334 9.23 -1.34 16.91
C SER A 334 8.04 -1.68 17.82
N GLY A 335 6.87 -1.97 17.24
CA GLY A 335 5.64 -2.30 17.97
C GLY A 335 5.55 -3.76 18.41
N ARG A 336 4.34 -4.17 18.83
CA ARG A 336 4.00 -5.61 19.00
C ARG A 336 3.58 -6.25 17.68
N TRP A 337 4.03 -7.48 17.48
CA TRP A 337 3.74 -8.27 16.28
C TRP A 337 3.41 -9.73 16.63
N GLU A 338 2.59 -10.34 15.79
CA GLU A 338 2.26 -11.75 15.74
C GLU A 338 2.49 -12.24 14.31
N LEU A 339 3.20 -13.36 14.19
CA LEU A 339 3.50 -14.04 12.93
C LEU A 339 3.00 -15.47 13.04
N THR A 340 1.98 -15.83 12.27
CA THR A 340 1.47 -17.20 12.20
C THR A 340 1.99 -17.86 10.93
N VAL A 341 2.79 -18.91 11.10
CA VAL A 341 3.18 -19.77 9.98
C VAL A 341 2.06 -20.79 9.78
N LEU A 342 1.43 -20.72 8.60
CA LEU A 342 0.31 -21.54 8.18
C LEU A 342 0.74 -22.51 7.06
N PRO A 343 0.19 -23.73 7.00
CA PRO A 343 0.39 -24.61 5.84
C PRO A 343 -0.17 -23.95 4.58
N LEU A 344 0.36 -24.32 3.41
CA LEU A 344 -0.07 -23.71 2.14
C LEU A 344 -1.55 -23.97 1.84
N SER A 345 -2.10 -25.07 2.37
CA SER A 345 -3.54 -25.41 2.37
C SER A 345 -4.45 -24.30 2.90
N ALA A 346 -3.93 -23.38 3.73
CA ALA A 346 -4.65 -22.21 4.26
C ALA A 346 -4.72 -20.99 3.30
N ALA A 347 -4.22 -21.12 2.06
CA ALA A 347 -4.38 -20.11 1.01
C ALA A 347 -5.85 -19.74 0.81
N ARG A 348 -6.15 -18.44 0.69
CA ARG A 348 -7.53 -17.96 0.62
C ARG A 348 -8.17 -18.40 -0.71
N PRO A 349 -9.28 -19.15 -0.71
CA PRO A 349 -9.91 -19.54 -1.97
C PRO A 349 -10.40 -18.30 -2.72
N ILE A 350 -10.08 -18.19 -4.00
CA ILE A 350 -10.71 -17.25 -4.93
C ILE A 350 -11.56 -18.04 -5.93
N GLY A 351 -12.79 -17.57 -6.12
CA GLY A 351 -13.77 -18.16 -7.02
C GLY A 351 -14.47 -17.07 -7.85
N PRO A 352 -15.48 -17.43 -8.65
CA PRO A 352 -16.20 -16.49 -9.51
C PRO A 352 -16.83 -15.34 -8.71
N GLY A 353 -16.68 -14.10 -9.19
CA GLY A 353 -17.18 -12.90 -8.54
C GLY A 353 -16.06 -11.99 -7.99
N THR A 354 -16.42 -11.05 -7.11
CA THR A 354 -15.50 -10.04 -6.57
C THR A 354 -15.07 -10.38 -5.15
N ILE A 355 -13.76 -10.31 -4.88
CA ILE A 355 -13.17 -10.44 -3.54
C ILE A 355 -12.35 -9.19 -3.19
N GLU A 356 -12.29 -8.88 -1.91
CA GLU A 356 -11.77 -7.61 -1.39
C GLU A 356 -10.80 -7.84 -0.22
N GLY A 357 -9.88 -6.90 -0.03
CA GLY A 357 -8.90 -6.92 1.05
C GLY A 357 -7.90 -5.77 0.94
N SER A 358 -6.82 -5.85 1.70
CA SER A 358 -5.74 -4.86 1.75
C SER A 358 -4.38 -5.49 1.97
N GLY A 359 -3.31 -4.78 1.62
CA GLY A 359 -1.94 -5.25 1.80
C GLY A 359 -1.62 -6.47 0.93
N ARG A 360 -0.76 -7.37 1.44
CA ARG A 360 -0.37 -8.64 0.81
C ARG A 360 -1.38 -9.76 1.12
N GLU A 361 -1.65 -10.63 0.15
CA GLU A 361 -2.56 -11.79 0.28
C GLU A 361 -2.08 -12.96 -0.57
N VAL A 362 -2.39 -14.19 -0.15
CA VAL A 362 -2.09 -15.45 -0.86
C VAL A 362 -3.40 -16.16 -1.19
N PHE A 363 -3.79 -16.11 -2.46
CA PHE A 363 -4.97 -16.80 -2.97
C PHE A 363 -4.64 -18.15 -3.61
N VAL A 364 -5.64 -19.03 -3.64
CA VAL A 364 -5.66 -20.22 -4.49
C VAL A 364 -6.89 -20.22 -5.40
N HIS A 365 -6.68 -20.40 -6.70
CA HIS A 365 -7.72 -20.63 -7.70
C HIS A 365 -7.74 -22.09 -8.12
N THR A 366 -8.89 -22.74 -7.97
CA THR A 366 -9.12 -24.16 -8.35
C THR A 366 -10.12 -24.34 -9.48
N GLY A 367 -10.70 -23.25 -10.00
CA GLY A 367 -11.75 -23.28 -11.01
C GLY A 367 -11.23 -23.46 -12.45
N SER A 368 -12.15 -23.36 -13.41
CA SER A 368 -11.83 -23.26 -14.84
C SER A 368 -10.94 -22.05 -15.15
N ALA A 369 -10.39 -21.97 -16.37
CA ALA A 369 -9.71 -20.76 -16.83
C ALA A 369 -10.62 -19.53 -16.72
N ALA A 370 -10.03 -18.39 -16.34
CA ALA A 370 -10.77 -17.21 -15.92
C ALA A 370 -10.02 -15.92 -16.29
N GLU A 371 -10.74 -14.80 -16.23
CA GLU A 371 -10.23 -13.47 -16.47
C GLU A 371 -10.29 -12.67 -15.16
N LEU A 372 -9.13 -12.42 -14.58
CA LEU A 372 -8.96 -11.70 -13.32
C LEU A 372 -8.83 -10.21 -13.61
N THR A 373 -9.77 -9.42 -13.08
CA THR A 373 -9.67 -7.97 -13.02
C THR A 373 -9.04 -7.57 -11.69
N VAL A 374 -7.82 -7.04 -11.75
CA VAL A 374 -7.09 -6.54 -10.57
C VAL A 374 -7.28 -5.02 -10.49
N ARG A 375 -7.77 -4.53 -9.36
CA ARG A 375 -7.96 -3.09 -9.11
C ARG A 375 -7.41 -2.70 -7.74
N ALA A 376 -6.57 -1.68 -7.68
CA ALA A 376 -6.41 -0.90 -6.44
C ALA A 376 -7.59 0.08 -6.32
N ARG A 377 -8.11 0.27 -5.10
CA ARG A 377 -9.31 1.10 -4.85
C ARG A 377 -9.01 2.43 -4.19
N ASP A 378 -7.97 2.48 -3.36
CA ASP A 378 -7.38 3.74 -2.93
C ASP A 378 -6.62 4.45 -4.08
N LYS A 379 -5.99 5.57 -3.74
CA LYS A 379 -5.15 6.39 -4.62
C LYS A 379 -3.69 6.40 -4.17
N HIS A 380 -3.22 5.44 -3.36
CA HIS A 380 -1.88 5.49 -2.79
C HIS A 380 -0.79 5.41 -3.88
N ASN A 381 0.31 6.15 -3.69
CA ASN A 381 1.50 6.01 -4.53
C ASN A 381 2.39 4.88 -3.97
N GLY A 382 2.06 3.64 -4.31
CA GLY A 382 2.74 2.44 -3.81
C GLY A 382 3.36 1.56 -4.90
N TRP A 383 3.97 0.45 -4.46
CA TRP A 383 4.19 -0.73 -5.29
C TRP A 383 2.92 -1.58 -5.26
N PHE A 384 2.46 -2.04 -6.42
CA PHE A 384 1.47 -3.11 -6.53
C PHE A 384 2.00 -4.21 -7.46
N GLN A 385 2.17 -5.42 -6.95
CA GLN A 385 2.72 -6.55 -7.68
C GLN A 385 1.89 -7.81 -7.40
N VAL A 386 1.45 -8.50 -8.45
CA VAL A 386 0.70 -9.76 -8.38
C VAL A 386 1.36 -10.80 -9.25
N ASN A 387 1.69 -11.94 -8.68
CA ASN A 387 2.37 -13.05 -9.36
C ASN A 387 1.51 -14.32 -9.38
N ARG A 388 1.62 -15.12 -10.45
CA ARG A 388 1.06 -16.47 -10.54
C ARG A 388 2.12 -17.48 -10.16
N HIS A 389 1.79 -18.46 -9.32
CA HIS A 389 2.60 -19.65 -9.10
C HIS A 389 1.80 -20.88 -9.53
N GLU A 390 2.43 -21.77 -10.28
CA GLU A 390 1.84 -23.02 -10.77
C GLU A 390 2.88 -24.15 -10.71
N GLY A 391 2.40 -25.39 -10.73
CA GLY A 391 3.25 -26.56 -10.62
C GLY A 391 2.45 -27.80 -10.24
N ALA A 392 2.96 -28.97 -10.64
CA ALA A 392 2.46 -30.26 -10.17
C ALA A 392 3.22 -30.74 -8.91
N THR A 393 4.31 -30.05 -8.53
CA THR A 393 5.19 -30.41 -7.43
C THR A 393 5.41 -29.24 -6.45
N PRO A 394 5.68 -29.52 -5.16
CA PRO A 394 6.07 -28.52 -4.17
C PRO A 394 7.26 -27.64 -4.61
N HIS A 395 8.20 -28.17 -5.40
CA HIS A 395 9.38 -27.42 -5.83
C HIS A 395 9.05 -26.31 -6.85
N GLU A 396 8.09 -26.52 -7.76
CA GLU A 396 7.75 -25.57 -8.82
C GLU A 396 7.12 -24.29 -8.26
N LEU A 397 6.21 -24.43 -7.28
CA LEU A 397 5.56 -23.32 -6.57
C LEU A 397 6.56 -22.37 -5.87
N ARG A 398 7.82 -22.77 -5.67
CA ARG A 398 8.87 -21.96 -5.00
C ARG A 398 9.34 -20.74 -5.78
N ARG A 399 8.84 -20.51 -7.00
CA ARG A 399 9.04 -19.30 -7.81
C ARG A 399 7.73 -18.89 -8.49
N PRO A 400 7.53 -17.60 -8.81
CA PRO A 400 6.46 -17.21 -9.71
C PRO A 400 6.73 -17.81 -11.09
N ALA A 401 5.65 -18.27 -11.74
CA ALA A 401 5.66 -18.73 -13.13
C ALA A 401 5.54 -17.54 -14.09
N ASP A 402 4.63 -16.61 -13.78
CA ASP A 402 4.44 -15.34 -14.51
C ASP A 402 4.18 -14.19 -13.51
N GLU A 403 4.66 -13.00 -13.84
CA GLU A 403 4.16 -11.75 -13.25
C GLU A 403 2.88 -11.35 -13.97
N LEU A 404 1.77 -11.21 -13.21
CA LEU A 404 0.47 -10.86 -13.77
C LEU A 404 0.25 -9.35 -13.80
N VAL A 405 0.62 -8.65 -12.73
CA VAL A 405 0.42 -7.21 -12.58
C VAL A 405 1.64 -6.61 -11.89
N TYR A 406 2.17 -5.52 -12.46
CA TYR A 406 3.20 -4.70 -11.83
C TYR A 406 2.90 -3.22 -12.05
N ALA A 407 2.81 -2.47 -10.95
CA ALA A 407 2.58 -1.04 -10.96
C ALA A 407 3.42 -0.34 -9.88
N TRP A 408 3.84 0.87 -10.23
CA TRP A 408 4.68 1.75 -9.42
C TRP A 408 4.35 3.21 -9.78
N ASN A 409 4.60 4.13 -8.84
CA ASN A 409 4.47 5.58 -9.02
C ASN A 409 3.07 6.04 -9.52
N GLY A 410 2.05 5.84 -8.69
CA GLY A 410 0.76 6.54 -8.78
C GLY A 410 -0.17 6.18 -9.96
N ARG A 411 0.20 5.21 -10.80
CA ARG A 411 -0.74 4.63 -11.77
C ARG A 411 -1.86 3.91 -11.02
N ARG A 412 -3.12 4.28 -11.28
CA ARG A 412 -4.30 3.54 -10.78
C ARG A 412 -4.23 2.11 -11.30
N VAL A 413 -3.90 1.17 -10.42
CA VAL A 413 -3.79 -0.26 -10.77
C VAL A 413 -5.14 -0.71 -11.29
N LYS A 414 -5.21 -1.07 -12.58
CA LYS A 414 -6.43 -1.57 -13.21
C LYS A 414 -6.09 -2.45 -14.41
N GLU A 415 -5.66 -3.66 -14.11
CA GLU A 415 -5.32 -4.65 -15.13
C GLU A 415 -6.42 -5.69 -15.27
N LYS A 416 -6.54 -6.27 -16.47
CA LYS A 416 -7.40 -7.42 -16.73
C LYS A 416 -6.57 -8.51 -17.40
N VAL A 417 -6.29 -9.56 -16.63
CA VAL A 417 -5.32 -10.61 -16.97
C VAL A 417 -6.04 -11.95 -17.05
N ARG A 418 -5.53 -12.87 -17.89
CA ARG A 418 -6.09 -14.23 -17.96
C ARG A 418 -5.29 -15.16 -17.09
N ILE A 419 -5.98 -15.98 -16.32
CA ILE A 419 -5.39 -17.04 -15.51
C ILE A 419 -5.84 -18.41 -16.06
N PRO A 420 -4.94 -19.41 -16.15
CA PRO A 420 -5.28 -20.79 -16.49
C PRO A 420 -6.36 -21.42 -15.61
N ALA A 421 -6.77 -22.65 -15.94
CA ALA A 421 -7.51 -23.48 -14.98
C ALA A 421 -6.60 -23.87 -13.81
N GLY A 422 -7.18 -23.99 -12.61
CA GLY A 422 -6.44 -24.34 -11.40
C GLY A 422 -6.03 -25.83 -11.32
N PRO A 423 -5.27 -26.21 -10.28
CA PRO A 423 -4.86 -25.38 -9.14
C PRO A 423 -3.67 -24.45 -9.47
N GLN A 424 -3.77 -23.19 -9.03
CA GLN A 424 -2.70 -22.20 -9.11
C GLN A 424 -2.82 -21.20 -7.95
N LEU A 425 -1.68 -20.65 -7.51
CA LEU A 425 -1.67 -19.56 -6.52
C LEU A 425 -1.64 -18.20 -7.22
N LEU A 426 -2.30 -17.21 -6.63
CA LEU A 426 -2.20 -15.80 -7.01
C LEU A 426 -1.73 -15.02 -5.77
N VAL A 427 -0.56 -14.40 -5.86
CA VAL A 427 0.14 -13.83 -4.70
C VAL A 427 0.31 -12.33 -4.90
N ILE A 428 -0.15 -11.54 -3.93
CA ILE A 428 0.07 -10.09 -3.93
C ILE A 428 1.40 -9.81 -3.22
N ASP A 429 2.52 -9.99 -3.93
CA ASP A 429 3.87 -9.89 -3.38
C ASP A 429 4.27 -8.46 -2.98
N LYS A 430 3.62 -7.42 -3.52
CA LYS A 430 3.78 -6.04 -3.05
C LYS A 430 2.44 -5.34 -3.14
N SER A 431 2.00 -4.72 -2.05
CA SER A 431 0.80 -3.88 -2.02
C SER A 431 0.76 -3.17 -0.67
N ARG A 432 0.57 -1.85 -0.72
CA ARG A 432 0.12 -1.02 0.41
C ARG A 432 -1.33 -0.58 0.24
N HIS A 433 -2.07 -1.31 -0.59
CA HIS A 433 -3.34 -0.86 -1.15
C HIS A 433 -4.50 -1.70 -0.63
N GLN A 434 -5.67 -1.09 -0.53
CA GLN A 434 -6.95 -1.77 -0.61
C GLN A 434 -7.21 -2.16 -2.06
N TRP A 435 -7.62 -3.41 -2.29
CA TRP A 435 -7.79 -3.95 -3.64
C TRP A 435 -9.12 -4.71 -3.81
N GLU A 436 -9.52 -4.83 -5.07
CA GLU A 436 -10.73 -5.47 -5.57
C GLU A 436 -10.33 -6.39 -6.72
N PHE A 437 -10.48 -7.70 -6.50
CA PHE A 437 -10.15 -8.74 -7.47
C PHE A 437 -11.47 -9.33 -7.97
N THR A 438 -11.89 -9.02 -9.19
CA THR A 438 -13.06 -9.64 -9.82
C THR A 438 -12.63 -10.76 -10.75
N LEU A 439 -13.07 -11.99 -10.49
CA LEU A 439 -12.74 -13.16 -11.29
C LEU A 439 -13.94 -13.57 -12.15
N ASP A 440 -13.83 -13.37 -13.46
CA ASP A 440 -14.84 -13.74 -14.46
C ASP A 440 -14.48 -15.10 -15.10
N PRO A 441 -15.27 -16.17 -14.94
CA PRO A 441 -15.00 -17.44 -15.64
C PRO A 441 -15.04 -17.26 -17.16
N LEU A 442 -14.01 -17.74 -17.86
CA LEU A 442 -14.02 -17.74 -19.32
C LEU A 442 -15.04 -18.79 -19.78
N ARG A 443 -16.07 -18.36 -20.53
CA ARG A 443 -17.06 -19.28 -21.10
C ARG A 443 -16.34 -20.30 -21.99
N PRO A 444 -16.65 -21.61 -21.89
CA PRO A 444 -16.17 -22.58 -22.87
C PRO A 444 -16.66 -22.19 -24.28
N ARG A 445 -15.82 -22.48 -25.27
CA ARG A 445 -16.11 -22.29 -26.70
C ARG A 445 -16.67 -23.58 -27.32
#